data_AF-A0A969BKU9-F1
#
_entry.id   AF-A0A969BKU9-F1
#
_cell.length_a   1.000
_cell.length_b   1.000
_cell.length_c   1.000
_cell.angle_alpha   90.00
_cell.angle_beta   90.00
_cell.angle_gamma   90.00
#
_symmetry.space_group_name_H-M   'P 1'
#
loop_
_entity.id
_entity.type
_entity.pdbx_description
1 polymer ?
#
loop_
_entity_poly.entity_id
_entity_poly.type
_entity_poly.pdbx_seq_one_letter_code
_entity_poly.pdbx_strand_id
1 'polypeptide(L)'
;METIYGNLQGLKSSQLKQIQRLYRQRLPLANFTTPEFAQRLAAISTEIKQPICVFVNRRGQIIRVGLGTPNQAKIPPLELPR
;
A
#
# COMPACT_ATOMS: atom_id res chain seq x y z
N MET A 1 -2.70 4.61 -13.19
CA MET A 1 -2.05 3.28 -13.13
C MET A 1 -1.83 2.91 -11.67
N GLU A 2 -2.20 1.70 -11.26
CA GLU A 2 -2.00 1.17 -9.90
C GLU A 2 -0.53 0.72 -9.75
N THR A 3 0.40 1.67 -9.75
CA THR A 3 1.86 1.41 -9.71
C THR A 3 2.28 0.95 -8.32
N ILE A 4 2.92 -0.20 -8.18
CA ILE A 4 3.48 -0.65 -6.90
C ILE A 4 4.95 -0.22 -6.85
N TYR A 5 5.36 0.38 -5.75
CA TYR A 5 6.72 0.88 -5.56
C TYR A 5 7.56 -0.06 -4.68
N GLY A 6 8.88 -0.02 -4.80
CA GLY A 6 9.80 -0.87 -4.03
C GLY A 6 10.26 -2.12 -4.77
N ASN A 7 10.73 -3.12 -4.04
CA ASN A 7 11.28 -4.34 -4.63
C ASN A 7 10.17 -5.33 -5.01
N LEU A 8 9.85 -5.42 -6.29
CA LEU A 8 8.84 -6.35 -6.82
C LEU A 8 9.41 -7.72 -7.22
N GLN A 9 10.72 -7.93 -7.10
CA GLN A 9 11.36 -9.18 -7.53
C GLN A 9 10.88 -10.36 -6.69
N GLY A 10 10.54 -11.45 -7.36
CA GLY A 10 10.09 -12.69 -6.73
C GLY A 10 8.60 -12.73 -6.34
N LEU A 11 7.82 -11.68 -6.63
CA LEU A 11 6.38 -11.68 -6.39
C LEU A 11 5.61 -12.42 -7.48
N LYS A 12 4.66 -13.24 -7.05
CA LYS A 12 3.73 -13.92 -7.97
C LYS A 12 2.73 -12.92 -8.54
N SER A 13 2.24 -13.17 -9.75
CA SER A 13 1.19 -12.35 -10.38
C SER A 13 -0.08 -12.24 -9.53
N SER A 14 -0.41 -13.26 -8.73
CA SER A 14 -1.52 -13.23 -7.78
C SER A 14 -1.30 -12.21 -6.66
N GLN A 15 -0.08 -12.15 -6.12
CA GLN A 15 0.32 -11.23 -5.06
C GLN A 15 0.31 -9.79 -5.57
N LEU A 16 0.83 -9.55 -6.78
CA LEU A 16 0.76 -8.23 -7.41
C LEU A 16 -0.69 -7.76 -7.58
N LYS A 17 -1.59 -8.64 -8.03
CA LYS A 17 -3.03 -8.32 -8.14
C LYS A 17 -3.68 -8.05 -6.77
N GLN A 18 -3.30 -8.77 -5.72
CA GLN A 18 -3.80 -8.50 -4.37
C GLN A 18 -3.34 -7.12 -3.85
N ILE A 19 -2.08 -6.77 -4.09
CA ILE A 19 -1.53 -5.46 -3.72
C ILE A 19 -2.22 -4.35 -4.53
N GLN A 20 -2.43 -4.55 -5.83
CA GLN A 20 -3.17 -3.59 -6.66
C GLN A 20 -4.59 -3.35 -6.16
N ARG A 21 -5.29 -4.39 -5.69
CA ARG A 21 -6.64 -4.25 -5.11
C ARG A 21 -6.69 -3.32 -3.89
N LEU A 22 -5.57 -3.07 -3.20
CA LEU A 22 -5.53 -2.08 -2.12
C LEU A 22 -5.85 -0.67 -2.64
N TYR A 23 -5.46 -0.30 -3.85
CA TYR A 23 -5.78 1.01 -4.43
C TYR A 23 -7.28 1.26 -4.59
N ARG A 24 -8.09 0.20 -4.65
CA ARG A 24 -9.54 0.28 -4.78
C ARG A 24 -10.24 0.42 -3.43
N GLN A 25 -9.53 0.21 -2.32
CA GLN A 25 -10.07 0.37 -0.99
C GLN A 25 -10.12 1.85 -0.62
N ARG A 26 -11.16 2.22 0.12
CA ARG A 26 -11.31 3.56 0.68
C ARG A 26 -11.47 3.46 2.17
N LEU A 27 -10.62 4.15 2.90
CA LEU A 27 -10.66 4.22 4.34
C LEU A 27 -11.69 5.27 4.81
N PRO A 28 -12.32 5.07 5.97
CA PRO A 28 -13.21 6.06 6.56
C PRO A 28 -12.46 7.38 6.82
N LEU A 29 -13.14 8.52 6.67
CA LEU A 29 -12.52 9.83 6.90
C LEU A 29 -12.17 10.06 8.38
N ALA A 30 -12.98 9.50 9.29
CA ALA A 30 -12.82 9.67 10.74
C ALA A 30 -11.76 8.75 11.35
N ASN A 31 -11.27 7.74 10.60
CA ASN A 31 -10.38 6.71 11.11
C ASN A 31 -9.22 6.48 10.15
N PHE A 32 -7.99 6.45 10.66
CA PHE A 32 -6.80 6.18 9.86
C PHE A 32 -6.77 4.79 9.23
N THR A 33 -7.53 3.82 9.77
CA THR A 33 -7.64 2.44 9.26
C THR A 33 -8.95 1.82 9.73
N THR A 34 -9.33 0.68 9.13
CA THR A 34 -10.31 -0.26 9.70
C THR A 34 -9.61 -1.57 10.12
N PRO A 35 -10.22 -2.36 11.02
CA PRO A 35 -9.69 -3.68 11.37
C PRO A 35 -9.54 -4.60 10.15
N GLU A 36 -10.51 -4.59 9.24
CA GLU A 36 -10.49 -5.42 8.02
C GLU A 36 -9.35 -5.01 7.08
N PHE A 37 -9.12 -3.70 6.96
CA PHE A 37 -8.00 -3.18 6.16
C PHE A 37 -6.66 -3.56 6.78
N ALA A 38 -6.50 -3.39 8.09
CA ALA A 38 -5.28 -3.76 8.81
C ALA A 38 -4.97 -5.26 8.71
N GLN A 39 -5.98 -6.11 8.88
CA GLN A 39 -5.85 -7.56 8.72
C GLN A 39 -5.44 -7.93 7.29
N ARG A 40 -6.06 -7.30 6.28
CA ARG A 40 -5.68 -7.53 4.87
C ARG A 40 -4.24 -7.11 4.61
N LEU A 41 -3.82 -5.96 5.12
CA LEU A 41 -2.43 -5.47 5.00
C LEU A 41 -1.44 -6.45 5.64
N ALA A 42 -1.73 -6.92 6.85
CA ALA A 42 -0.90 -7.89 7.57
C ALA A 42 -0.83 -9.24 6.86
N ALA A 43 -1.96 -9.75 6.33
CA ALA A 43 -2.00 -11.00 5.58
C ALA A 43 -1.12 -10.93 4.32
N ILE A 44 -1.25 -9.86 3.52
CA ILE A 44 -0.44 -9.68 2.31
C ILE A 44 1.04 -9.56 2.70
N SER A 45 1.37 -8.75 3.72
CA SER A 45 2.76 -8.56 4.17
C SER A 45 3.40 -9.86 4.64
N THR A 46 2.64 -10.70 5.35
CA THR A 46 3.09 -12.02 5.82
C THR A 46 3.30 -12.98 4.64
N GLU A 47 2.39 -12.96 3.65
CA GLU A 47 2.48 -13.81 2.46
C GLU A 47 3.71 -13.48 1.61
N ILE A 48 4.01 -12.20 1.41
CA ILE A 48 5.17 -11.76 0.62
C ILE A 48 6.47 -11.71 1.43
N LYS A 49 6.40 -11.90 2.76
CA LYS A 49 7.53 -11.78 3.71
C LYS A 49 8.29 -10.46 3.60
N GLN A 50 7.58 -9.38 3.30
CA GLN A 50 8.13 -8.04 3.19
C GLN A 50 7.16 -7.03 3.81
N PRO A 51 7.68 -5.96 4.46
CA PRO A 51 6.84 -4.87 4.94
C PRO A 51 6.10 -4.20 3.78
N ILE A 52 4.89 -3.69 4.06
CA ILE A 52 4.09 -2.95 3.08
C ILE A 52 3.74 -1.59 3.69
N CYS A 53 3.97 -0.54 2.93
CA CYS A 53 3.59 0.83 3.25
C CYS A 53 2.45 1.28 2.33
N VAL A 54 1.40 1.85 2.92
CA VAL A 54 0.28 2.41 2.16
C VAL A 54 0.16 3.89 2.51
N PHE A 55 0.02 4.73 1.48
CA PHE A 55 -0.15 6.15 1.62
C PHE A 55 -1.59 6.51 1.32
N VAL A 56 -2.19 7.22 2.27
CA VAL A 56 -3.61 7.54 2.26
C VAL A 56 -3.73 9.05 2.30
N ASN A 57 -4.55 9.62 1.42
CA ASN A 57 -4.86 11.05 1.47
C ASN A 57 -5.94 11.36 2.52
N ARG A 58 -6.16 12.65 2.80
CA ARG A 58 -7.17 13.11 3.77
C ARG A 58 -8.61 12.72 3.41
N ARG A 59 -8.87 12.22 2.19
CA ARG A 59 -10.18 11.75 1.75
C ARG A 59 -10.37 10.24 1.93
N GLY A 60 -9.39 9.56 2.54
CA GLY A 60 -9.36 8.11 2.74
C GLY A 60 -8.98 7.32 1.49
N GLN A 61 -8.51 7.97 0.42
CA GLN A 61 -8.09 7.29 -0.80
C GLN A 61 -6.64 6.82 -0.68
N ILE A 62 -6.39 5.59 -1.10
CA ILE A 62 -5.04 5.05 -1.19
C ILE A 62 -4.41 5.59 -2.47
N ILE A 63 -3.41 6.45 -2.30
CA ILE A 63 -2.73 7.14 -3.41
C ILE A 63 -1.44 6.43 -3.82
N ARG A 64 -0.88 5.59 -2.94
CA ARG A 64 0.34 4.83 -3.20
C ARG A 64 0.45 3.60 -2.31
N VAL A 65 1.03 2.55 -2.86
CA VAL A 65 1.44 1.34 -2.15
C VAL A 65 2.90 1.05 -2.49
N GLY A 66 3.71 0.90 -1.44
CA GLY A 66 5.13 0.59 -1.54
C GLY A 66 5.50 -0.64 -0.72
N LEU A 67 6.47 -1.40 -1.21
CA LEU A 67 7.07 -2.53 -0.52
C LEU A 67 8.37 -2.09 0.15
N GLY A 68 8.55 -2.54 1.39
CA GLY A 68 9.66 -2.16 2.24
C GLY A 68 9.23 -1.24 3.39
N THR A 69 10.21 -0.91 4.22
CA THR A 69 10.02 -0.05 5.40
C THR A 69 9.62 1.38 5.00
N PRO A 70 9.07 2.20 5.91
CA PRO A 70 8.73 3.59 5.61
C PRO A 70 9.89 4.41 5.04
N ASN A 71 11.13 4.07 5.40
CA ASN A 71 12.34 4.69 4.85
C ASN A 71 12.64 4.29 3.40
N GLN A 72 12.31 3.05 3.02
CA GLN A 72 12.51 2.53 1.67
C GLN A 72 11.33 2.89 0.74
N ALA A 73 10.13 2.99 1.30
CA ALA A 73 8.90 3.30 0.56
C ALA A 73 8.58 4.80 0.51
N LYS A 74 9.51 5.69 0.92
CA LYS A 74 9.29 7.15 0.93
C LYS A 74 8.77 7.64 -0.42
N ILE A 75 7.78 8.54 -0.36
CA ILE A 75 7.37 9.29 -1.54
C ILE A 75 8.49 10.31 -1.82
N PRO A 76 9.12 10.29 -3.00
CA PRO A 76 10.09 11.30 -3.37
C PRO A 76 9.40 12.68 -3.43
N PRO A 77 10.08 13.76 -3.04
CA PRO A 77 9.45 15.09 -2.93
C PRO A 77 8.74 15.57 -4.21
N LEU A 78 9.22 15.14 -5.38
CA LEU A 78 8.64 15.48 -6.69
C LEU A 78 7.25 14.84 -6.92
N GLU A 79 6.95 13.72 -6.26
CA GLU A 79 5.69 12.98 -6.38
C GLU A 79 4.68 13.36 -5.27
N LEU A 80 5.05 14.26 -4.36
CA LEU A 80 4.11 14.75 -3.36
C LEU A 80 3.02 15.60 -4.05
N PRO A 81 1.74 15.43 -3.69
CA PRO A 81 0.68 16.32 -4.14
C PRO A 81 1.03 17.77 -3.74
N ARG A 82 0.94 18.70 -4.69
CA ARG A 82 1.06 20.14 -4.41
C ARG A 82 -0.17 20.67 -3.69
#